data_AF-A0A1W9V1Z5-F1
#
_entry.id   AF-A0A1W9V1Z5-F1
#
_cell.length_a   1.000
_cell.length_b   1.000
_cell.length_c   1.000
_cell.angle_alpha   90.00
_cell.angle_beta   90.00
_cell.angle_gamma   90.00
#
_symmetry.space_group_name_H-M   'P 1'
#
loop_
_entity.id
_entity.type
_entity.pdbx_description
1 polymer ?
#
loop_
_entity_poly.entity_id
_entity_poly.type
_entity_poly.pdbx_seq_one_letter_code
_entity_poly.pdbx_strand_id
1 'polypeptide(L)'
;SGRSIWLPARQATATALVINELLQNSLEHGFENRGQGDISIVLRDEGDHVVITIHDDGEGLPDAFDAQDLSSLGLQIANTLVTEDLQGSLSFQNNGGATATITFPKAIFGGEEGWNENALS
;
A
#
# COMPACT_ATOMS: atom_id res chain seq x y z
N SER A 1 -21.07 0.55 3.12
CA SER A 1 -20.26 1.73 3.51
C SER A 1 -19.48 1.38 4.76
N GLY A 2 -18.14 1.43 4.68
CA GLY A 2 -17.24 1.10 5.79
C GLY A 2 -16.93 2.32 6.67
N ARG A 3 -16.21 2.08 7.77
CA ARG A 3 -15.71 3.13 8.67
C ARG A 3 -14.63 3.96 7.96
N SER A 4 -14.65 5.28 8.13
CA SER A 4 -13.58 6.15 7.61
C SER A 4 -12.25 5.86 8.31
N ILE A 5 -11.17 5.80 7.54
CA ILE A 5 -9.79 5.71 8.04
C ILE A 5 -9.15 7.09 7.86
N TRP A 6 -8.59 7.64 8.94
CA TRP A 6 -7.93 8.95 8.92
C TRP A 6 -6.43 8.76 9.00
N LEU A 7 -5.73 9.26 7.98
CA LEU A 7 -4.28 9.22 7.88
C LEU A 7 -3.73 10.65 7.84
N PRO A 8 -2.56 10.91 8.45
CA PRO A 8 -1.82 12.15 8.21
C PRO A 8 -1.50 12.32 6.73
N ALA A 9 -1.36 13.58 6.29
CA ALA A 9 -1.23 13.91 4.86
C ALA A 9 -0.11 13.13 4.15
N ARG A 10 1.05 12.96 4.79
CA ARG A 10 2.16 12.16 4.23
C ARG A 10 1.75 10.70 3.99
N GLN A 11 1.16 10.05 5.00
CA GLN A 11 0.70 8.66 4.88
C GLN A 11 -0.43 8.53 3.85
N ALA A 12 -1.34 9.49 3.78
CA ALA A 12 -2.42 9.50 2.79
C ALA A 12 -1.87 9.59 1.35
N THR A 13 -0.91 10.48 1.10
CA THR A 13 -0.25 10.62 -0.21
C THR A 13 0.50 9.34 -0.58
N ALA A 14 1.34 8.81 0.31
CA ALA A 14 2.07 7.58 0.06
C ALA A 14 1.12 6.41 -0.22
N THR A 15 0.06 6.26 0.57
CA THR A 15 -0.99 5.25 0.36
C THR A 15 -1.63 5.37 -1.02
N ALA A 16 -2.01 6.58 -1.45
CA ALA A 16 -2.65 6.80 -2.74
C ALA A 16 -1.72 6.43 -3.91
N LEU A 17 -0.44 6.79 -3.82
CA LEU A 17 0.56 6.44 -4.83
C LEU A 17 0.81 4.92 -4.88
N VAL A 18 0.98 4.27 -3.73
CA VAL A 18 1.14 2.80 -3.67
C VAL A 18 -0.05 2.10 -4.30
N ILE A 19 -1.28 2.50 -3.98
CA ILE A 19 -2.48 1.94 -4.60
C ILE A 19 -2.45 2.16 -6.12
N ASN A 20 -2.09 3.36 -6.57
CA ASN A 20 -2.05 3.69 -8.00
C ASN A 20 -1.04 2.83 -8.78
N GLU A 21 0.16 2.60 -8.23
CA GLU A 21 1.17 1.76 -8.87
C GLU A 21 0.72 0.29 -8.93
N LEU A 22 0.12 -0.23 -7.85
CA LEU A 22 -0.36 -1.60 -7.82
C LEU A 22 -1.57 -1.82 -8.76
N LEU A 23 -2.46 -0.83 -8.88
CA LEU A 23 -3.55 -0.87 -9.86
C LEU A 23 -3.03 -0.87 -11.29
N GLN A 24 -2.04 -0.04 -11.61
CA GLN A 24 -1.41 -0.04 -12.93
C GLN A 24 -0.79 -1.40 -13.25
N ASN A 25 -0.08 -2.02 -12.31
CA ASN A 25 0.46 -3.37 -12.50
C ASN A 25 -0.64 -4.41 -12.78
N SER A 26 -1.77 -4.38 -12.06
CA SER A 26 -2.89 -5.28 -12.34
C SER A 26 -3.48 -5.07 -13.74
N LEU A 27 -3.60 -3.81 -14.19
CA LEU A 27 -4.11 -3.48 -15.53
C LEU A 27 -3.14 -3.86 -16.66
N GLU A 28 -1.86 -3.59 -16.48
CA GLU A 28 -0.81 -3.83 -17.49
C GLU A 28 -0.46 -5.31 -17.59
N HIS A 29 -0.41 -6.03 -16.47
CA HIS A 29 0.07 -7.42 -16.42
C HIS A 29 -1.04 -8.41 -16.08
N GLY A 30 -1.89 -8.11 -15.10
CA GLY A 30 -2.94 -9.04 -14.66
C GLY A 30 -4.02 -9.27 -15.73
N PHE A 31 -4.28 -8.28 -16.58
CA PHE A 31 -5.34 -8.31 -17.59
C PHE A 31 -4.87 -8.14 -19.03
N GLU A 32 -3.58 -8.26 -19.32
CA GLU A 32 -3.01 -8.02 -20.67
C GLU A 32 -3.76 -8.77 -21.78
N ASN A 33 -4.16 -10.03 -21.52
CA ASN A 33 -4.89 -10.87 -22.47
C ASN A 33 -6.39 -11.03 -22.15
N ARG A 34 -6.95 -10.18 -21.29
CA ARG A 34 -8.36 -10.25 -20.85
C ARG A 34 -9.11 -8.97 -21.20
N GLY A 35 -10.28 -9.11 -21.82
CA GLY A 35 -11.17 -7.98 -22.13
C GLY A 35 -11.96 -7.45 -20.94
N GLN A 36 -11.93 -8.15 -19.80
CA GLN A 36 -12.59 -7.78 -18.55
C GLN A 36 -11.94 -8.47 -17.36
N GLY A 37 -12.12 -7.87 -16.19
CA GLY A 37 -11.70 -8.41 -14.90
C GLY A 37 -12.18 -7.51 -13.76
N ASP A 38 -12.03 -8.00 -12.54
CA ASP A 38 -12.40 -7.31 -11.32
C ASP A 38 -11.16 -7.04 -10.49
N ILE A 39 -11.04 -5.81 -10.00
CA ILE A 39 -10.06 -5.44 -8.97
C ILE A 39 -10.82 -5.03 -7.72
N SER A 40 -10.47 -5.65 -6.60
CA SER A 40 -10.99 -5.32 -5.28
C SER A 40 -9.92 -4.65 -4.44
N ILE A 41 -10.29 -3.53 -3.80
CA ILE A 41 -9.44 -2.81 -2.85
C ILE A 41 -10.16 -2.80 -1.51
N VAL A 42 -9.53 -3.36 -0.50
CA VAL A 42 -10.09 -3.44 0.86
C VAL A 42 -9.13 -2.77 1.82
N LEU A 43 -9.60 -1.71 2.47
CA LEU A 43 -8.87 -1.03 3.53
C LEU A 43 -9.50 -1.42 4.87
N ARG A 44 -8.66 -1.83 5.83
CA ARG A 44 -9.06 -2.17 7.20
C ARG A 44 -8.26 -1.33 8.18
N ASP A 45 -8.98 -0.71 9.11
CA ASP A 45 -8.40 -0.13 10.31
C ASP A 45 -8.40 -1.21 11.40
N GLU A 46 -7.21 -1.63 11.81
CA GLU A 46 -7.02 -2.68 12.82
C GLU A 46 -6.52 -2.11 14.17
N GLY A 47 -6.80 -0.83 14.43
CA GLY A 47 -6.48 -0.19 15.70
C GLY A 47 -5.17 0.57 15.65
N ASP A 48 -4.03 -0.11 15.63
CA ASP A 48 -2.70 0.54 15.59
C ASP A 48 -2.11 0.57 14.18
N HIS A 49 -2.66 -0.23 13.27
CA HIS A 49 -2.21 -0.35 11.90
C HIS A 49 -3.38 -0.30 10.91
N VAL A 50 -3.03 0.02 9.67
CA VAL A 50 -3.90 -0.10 8.51
C VAL A 50 -3.42 -1.27 7.67
N VAL A 51 -4.37 -2.08 7.21
CA VAL A 51 -4.14 -3.14 6.23
C VAL A 51 -4.88 -2.78 4.96
N ILE A 52 -4.15 -2.79 3.84
CA ILE A 52 -4.70 -2.57 2.51
C ILE A 52 -4.46 -3.84 1.70
N THR A 53 -5.53 -4.41 1.18
CA THR A 53 -5.47 -5.56 0.28
C THR A 53 -5.97 -5.11 -1.09
N ILE A 54 -5.14 -5.30 -2.11
CA ILE A 54 -5.51 -5.12 -3.52
C ILE A 54 -5.45 -6.50 -4.15
N HIS A 55 -6.59 -6.95 -4.68
CA HIS A 55 -6.69 -8.23 -5.34
C HIS A 55 -7.34 -8.07 -6.71
N ASP A 56 -6.66 -8.55 -7.74
CA ASP A 56 -7.20 -8.74 -9.07
C ASP A 56 -7.48 -10.22 -9.34
N ASP A 57 -8.49 -10.50 -10.17
CA ASP A 57 -8.81 -11.84 -10.65
C ASP A 57 -8.07 -12.19 -11.96
N GLY A 58 -6.93 -11.55 -12.22
CA GLY A 58 -6.16 -11.64 -13.45
C GLY A 58 -5.39 -12.95 -13.60
N GLU A 59 -4.38 -12.93 -14.47
CA GLU A 59 -3.48 -14.09 -14.69
C GLU A 59 -2.60 -14.42 -13.47
N GLY A 60 -2.50 -13.49 -12.51
CA GLY A 60 -1.67 -13.62 -11.33
C GLY A 60 -0.22 -13.23 -11.58
N LEU A 61 0.61 -13.44 -10.56
CA LEU A 61 2.04 -13.20 -10.58
C LEU A 61 2.77 -14.36 -11.26
N PRO A 62 3.88 -14.10 -11.97
CA PRO A 62 4.72 -15.15 -12.52
C PRO A 62 5.22 -16.14 -11.45
N ASP A 63 5.44 -17.41 -11.81
CA ASP A 63 5.93 -18.45 -10.88
C ASP A 63 7.27 -18.09 -10.22
N ALA A 64 8.10 -17.30 -10.89
CA ALA A 64 9.39 -16.81 -10.40
C ALA A 64 9.33 -15.36 -9.88
N PHE A 65 8.14 -14.86 -9.51
CA PHE A 65 8.00 -13.54 -8.92
C PHE A 65 8.69 -13.50 -7.56
N ASP A 66 9.74 -12.67 -7.45
CA ASP A 66 10.41 -12.40 -6.21
C ASP A 66 10.10 -10.97 -5.76
N ALA A 67 9.45 -10.84 -4.60
CA ALA A 67 9.17 -9.54 -3.99
C ALA A 67 10.45 -8.81 -3.54
N GLN A 68 11.59 -9.50 -3.45
CA GLN A 68 12.90 -8.91 -3.15
C GLN A 68 13.62 -8.43 -4.41
N ASP A 69 13.26 -8.94 -5.58
CA ASP A 69 13.77 -8.53 -6.89
C ASP A 69 12.65 -7.87 -7.71
N LEU A 70 12.27 -6.67 -7.25
CA LEU A 70 11.17 -5.89 -7.85
C LEU A 70 11.55 -5.46 -9.27
N SER A 71 11.01 -6.19 -10.24
CA SER A 71 11.38 -6.10 -11.65
C SER A 71 10.94 -4.80 -12.34
N SER A 72 9.87 -4.16 -11.87
CA SER A 72 9.33 -2.93 -12.44
C SER A 72 9.61 -1.70 -11.57
N LEU A 73 9.80 -0.54 -12.21
CA LEU A 73 9.99 0.74 -11.53
C LEU A 73 8.79 1.08 -10.63
N GLY A 74 7.57 0.80 -11.08
CA GLY A 74 6.35 1.05 -10.30
C GLY A 74 6.33 0.24 -8.99
N LEU A 75 6.74 -1.03 -9.04
CA LEU A 75 6.90 -1.85 -7.84
C LEU A 75 8.01 -1.34 -6.91
N GLN A 76 9.13 -0.86 -7.45
CA GLN A 76 10.20 -0.25 -6.64
C GLN A 76 9.73 1.03 -5.94
N ILE A 77 8.96 1.87 -6.63
CA ILE A 77 8.34 3.07 -6.05
C ILE A 77 7.36 2.65 -4.95
N ALA A 78 6.47 1.70 -5.22
CA ALA A 78 5.50 1.22 -4.24
C ALA A 78 6.19 0.68 -3.00
N ASN A 79 7.22 -0.16 -3.16
CA ASN A 79 7.98 -0.70 -2.05
C ASN A 79 8.68 0.39 -1.24
N THR A 80 9.34 1.35 -1.91
CA THR A 80 10.02 2.47 -1.24
C THR A 80 9.03 3.31 -0.43
N LEU A 81 7.86 3.64 -0.98
CA LEU A 81 6.84 4.39 -0.25
C LEU A 81 6.31 3.59 0.96
N VAL A 82 6.16 2.27 0.82
CA VAL A 82 5.73 1.41 1.93
C VAL A 82 6.79 1.33 3.02
N THR A 83 8.06 1.11 2.68
CA THR A 83 9.13 0.94 3.68
C THR A 83 9.57 2.26 4.28
N GLU A 84 9.73 3.31 3.49
CA GLU A 84 10.32 4.59 3.93
C GLU A 84 9.27 5.59 4.43
N ASP A 85 8.13 5.74 3.75
CA ASP A 85 7.14 6.76 4.12
C ASP A 85 6.06 6.21 5.06
N LEU A 86 5.65 4.96 4.84
CA LEU A 86 4.64 4.30 5.67
C LEU A 86 5.26 3.49 6.83
N GLN A 87 6.56 3.18 6.78
CA GLN A 87 7.24 2.34 7.78
C GLN A 87 6.53 0.99 7.95
N GLY A 88 6.09 0.41 6.83
CA GLY A 88 5.26 -0.78 6.76
C GLY A 88 5.91 -1.93 5.98
N SER A 89 5.08 -2.88 5.58
CA SER A 89 5.46 -4.04 4.77
C SER A 89 4.54 -4.20 3.58
N LEU A 90 5.09 -4.72 2.49
CA LEU A 90 4.40 -5.09 1.25
C LEU A 90 4.65 -6.57 0.97
N SER A 91 3.59 -7.32 0.70
CA SER A 91 3.67 -8.74 0.38
C SER A 91 2.74 -9.11 -0.77
N PHE A 92 3.09 -10.18 -1.47
CA PHE A 92 2.41 -10.62 -2.68
C PHE A 92 2.10 -12.11 -2.63
N GLN A 93 0.93 -12.51 -3.13
CA GLN A 93 0.46 -13.89 -3.17
C GLN A 93 -0.39 -14.13 -4.42
N ASN A 94 -0.37 -15.36 -4.94
CA ASN A 94 -1.32 -15.80 -5.96
C ASN A 94 -2.53 -16.48 -5.28
N ASN A 95 -3.73 -15.99 -5.59
CA ASN A 95 -5.00 -16.55 -5.11
C ASN A 95 -6.10 -16.32 -6.14
N GLY A 96 -6.16 -17.15 -7.19
CA GLY A 96 -7.11 -16.96 -8.29
C GLY A 96 -6.89 -15.66 -9.08
N GLY A 97 -5.66 -15.17 -9.07
CA GLY A 97 -5.21 -13.85 -9.52
C GLY A 97 -4.12 -13.33 -8.57
N ALA A 98 -3.70 -12.07 -8.69
CA ALA A 98 -2.68 -11.51 -7.81
C ALA A 98 -3.30 -10.84 -6.58
N THR A 99 -2.65 -10.94 -5.43
CA THR A 99 -3.00 -10.23 -4.20
C THR A 99 -1.78 -9.52 -3.65
N ALA A 100 -1.85 -8.20 -3.55
CA ALA A 100 -0.90 -7.37 -2.82
C ALA A 100 -1.49 -6.98 -1.46
N THR A 101 -0.72 -7.17 -0.39
CA THR A 101 -1.09 -6.76 0.96
C THR A 101 -0.07 -5.80 1.52
N ILE A 102 -0.53 -4.62 1.90
CA ILE A 102 0.25 -3.58 2.56
C ILE A 102 -0.21 -3.46 4.00
N THR A 103 0.73 -3.47 4.94
CA THR A 103 0.45 -3.24 6.36
C THR A 103 1.36 -2.16 6.89
N PHE A 104 0.80 -1.13 7.54
CA PHE A 104 1.60 -0.04 8.09
C PHE A 104 0.97 0.55 9.37
N PRO A 105 1.79 1.07 10.30
CA PRO A 105 1.28 1.72 11.51
C PRO A 105 0.55 3.03 11.19
N LYS A 106 -0.52 3.33 11.93
CA LYS A 106 -1.13 4.67 11.88
C LYS A 106 -0.21 5.65 12.59
N ALA A 107 0.28 6.64 11.88
CA ALA A 107 0.99 7.73 12.53
C ALA A 107 0.00 8.47 13.44
N ILE A 108 0.31 8.54 14.73
CA ILE A 108 -0.50 9.25 15.71
C ILE A 108 -0.49 10.73 15.33
N PHE A 109 -1.67 11.38 15.33
CA PHE A 109 -1.76 12.84 15.30
C PHE A 109 -1.18 13.40 16.60
N GLY A 110 0.14 13.48 16.69
CA GLY A 110 0.89 14.08 17.79
C GLY A 110 1.89 15.06 17.19
N GLY A 111 1.52 16.34 17.14
CA GLY A 111 2.50 17.39 17.01
C GLY A 111 3.16 17.58 18.37
N GLU A 112 4.47 17.34 18.46
CA GLU A 112 5.35 17.92 19.47
C GLU A 112 6.74 18.13 18.83
N GLU A 113 6.88 19.22 18.07
CA GLU A 113 8.02 20.08 18.39
C GLU A 113 7.77 20.61 19.80
N GLY A 114 8.62 20.20 20.74
CA GLY A 114 8.52 20.61 22.14
C GLY A 114 8.62 22.13 22.26
N TRP A 115 7.49 22.78 22.54
CA TRP A 115 7.49 24.10 23.15
C TRP A 115 7.90 23.92 24.62
N ASN A 116 9.20 24.08 24.90
CA ASN A 116 9.70 24.18 26.26
C ASN A 116 9.40 25.57 26.82
N GLU A 117 8.42 25.69 27.73
CA GLU A 117 8.11 26.93 28.46
C GLU A 117 9.20 27.36 29.48
N ASN A 118 10.31 26.62 29.60
CA ASN A 118 11.42 26.94 30.52
C ASN A 118 12.57 27.76 29.89
N ALA A 119 12.38 28.35 28.71
CA ALA A 119 13.45 29.14 28.05
C ALA A 119 13.51 30.62 28.50
N LEU A 120 12.66 31.07 29.43
CA LEU A 120 12.70 32.42 29.99
C LEU A 120 12.49 32.39 31.52
N SER A 121 13.53 32.01 32.24
CA SER A 121 13.74 32.37 33.64
C SER A 121 15.22 32.53 33.92
#